data_AF-A0AA97AUY1-F1
#
_entry.id   AF-A0AA97AUY1-F1
#
_cell.length_a   1.000
_cell.length_b   1.000
_cell.length_c   1.000
_cell.angle_alpha   90.00
_cell.angle_beta   90.00
_cell.angle_gamma   90.00
#
_symmetry.space_group_name_H-M   'P 1'
#
loop_
_entity.id
_entity.type
_entity.pdbx_description
1 polymer ?
#
loop_
_entity_poly.entity_id
_entity_poly.type
_entity_poly.pdbx_seq_one_letter_code
_entity_poly.pdbx_strand_id
1 'polypeptide(L)'
;MKKRKKLLWFSLFAVSLIGVGFILGMFGSALKPPANAGELSPSIDIADLEPGEILTRDVHYERARDIRYIIYKNYESEFIVFSVPLRDGMVDMPDLKWWRWGPECRNFGPTMKNGKVVPQSQFKCHDHELNTWFAKENVWDLDGNNLGKYTEDMERVKFSIKGFDLILHMYY
;
A
#
# COMPACT_ATOMS: atom_id res chain seq x y z
N MET A 1 0.14 -35.94 52.20
CA MET A 1 -0.69 -35.90 50.97
C MET A 1 -0.77 -34.52 50.28
N LYS A 2 -1.00 -33.40 50.97
CA LYS A 2 -1.16 -32.06 50.34
C LYS A 2 0.01 -31.60 49.44
N LYS A 3 1.27 -31.88 49.83
CA LYS A 3 2.47 -31.48 49.05
C LYS A 3 2.61 -32.22 47.71
N ARG A 4 2.29 -33.52 47.66
CA ARG A 4 2.32 -34.33 46.41
C ARG A 4 1.25 -33.88 45.40
N LYS A 5 0.06 -33.52 45.89
CA LYS A 5 -1.03 -32.99 45.03
C LYS A 5 -0.69 -31.63 44.42
N LYS A 6 -0.02 -30.74 45.17
CA LYS A 6 0.48 -29.45 44.65
C LYS A 6 1.57 -29.63 43.59
N LEU A 7 2.50 -30.57 43.81
CA LEU A 7 3.55 -30.89 42.85
C LEU A 7 2.96 -31.41 41.53
N LEU A 8 2.02 -32.35 41.61
CA LEU A 8 1.31 -32.89 40.43
C LEU A 8 0.56 -31.80 39.65
N TRP A 9 -0.13 -30.91 40.36
CA TRP A 9 -0.85 -29.79 39.73
C TRP A 9 0.11 -28.82 39.02
N PHE A 10 1.25 -28.51 39.63
CA PHE A 10 2.26 -27.66 39.02
C PHE A 10 2.87 -28.30 37.77
N SER A 11 3.19 -29.60 37.83
CA SER A 11 3.68 -30.35 36.67
C SER A 11 2.66 -30.40 35.54
N LEU A 12 1.38 -30.63 35.85
CA LEU A 12 0.30 -30.64 34.85
C LEU A 12 0.15 -29.27 34.18
N PHE A 13 0.24 -28.19 34.97
CA PHE A 13 0.15 -26.83 34.46
C PHE A 13 1.34 -26.46 33.56
N ALA A 14 2.56 -26.84 33.94
CA ALA A 14 3.75 -26.62 33.14
C ALA A 14 3.70 -27.37 31.79
N VAL A 15 3.28 -28.63 31.79
CA VAL A 15 3.12 -29.42 30.56
C VAL A 15 2.04 -28.81 29.66
N SER A 16 0.92 -28.35 30.24
CA SER A 16 -0.13 -27.67 29.50
C SER A 16 0.36 -26.37 28.84
N LEU A 17 1.11 -25.55 29.57
CA LEU A 17 1.69 -24.30 29.03
C LEU A 17 2.66 -24.56 27.87
N ILE A 18 3.51 -25.59 27.99
CA ILE A 18 4.42 -25.99 26.91
C ILE A 18 3.63 -26.45 25.69
N GLY A 19 2.58 -27.26 25.89
CA GLY A 19 1.70 -27.71 24.81
C GLY A 19 1.01 -26.56 24.08
N VAL A 20 0.43 -25.60 24.82
CA VAL A 20 -0.21 -24.41 24.24
C VAL A 20 0.82 -23.55 23.50
N GLY A 21 2.01 -23.35 24.06
CA GLY A 21 3.08 -22.60 23.40
C GLY A 21 3.53 -23.23 22.07
N PHE A 22 3.64 -24.57 22.03
CA PHE A 22 3.96 -25.30 20.81
C PHE A 22 2.88 -25.14 19.74
N ILE A 23 1.61 -25.28 20.13
CA ILE A 23 0.47 -25.10 19.23
C ILE A 23 0.50 -23.70 18.64
N LEU A 24 0.57 -22.67 19.48
CA LEU A 24 0.61 -21.27 19.02
C LEU A 24 1.81 -20.99 18.10
N GLY A 25 2.99 -21.56 18.39
CA GLY A 25 4.18 -21.42 17.55
C GLY A 25 4.05 -22.04 16.15
N MET A 26 3.42 -23.22 16.05
CA MET A 26 3.16 -23.87 14.77
C MET A 26 2.14 -23.09 13.93
N PHE A 27 1.03 -22.66 14.53
CA PHE A 27 0.03 -21.87 13.82
C PHE A 27 0.55 -20.48 13.43
N GLY A 28 1.34 -19.84 14.30
CA GLY A 28 1.97 -18.54 13.98
C GLY A 28 2.97 -18.63 12.82
N SER A 29 3.70 -19.75 12.71
CA SER A 29 4.63 -19.96 11.60
C SER A 29 3.94 -20.33 10.29
N ALA A 30 2.80 -21.03 10.37
CA ALA A 30 1.97 -21.37 9.21
C ALA A 30 1.29 -20.14 8.57
N LEU A 31 1.17 -19.04 9.32
CA LEU A 31 0.66 -17.76 8.81
C LEU A 31 1.73 -16.92 8.11
N LYS A 32 3.00 -17.34 8.13
CA LYS A 32 4.04 -16.63 7.36
C LYS A 32 3.78 -16.80 5.86
N PRO A 33 4.02 -15.76 5.05
CA PRO A 33 3.95 -15.89 3.60
C PRO A 33 4.80 -17.07 3.11
N PRO A 34 4.36 -17.79 2.06
CA PRO A 34 5.16 -18.86 1.47
C PRO A 34 6.49 -18.29 0.98
N ALA A 35 7.55 -19.11 1.00
CA ALA A 35 8.91 -18.69 0.61
C ALA A 35 8.97 -18.09 -0.81
N ASN A 36 8.02 -18.47 -1.68
CA ASN A 36 7.95 -18.06 -3.08
C ASN A 36 7.01 -16.86 -3.28
N ALA A 37 6.46 -16.26 -2.22
CA ALA A 37 5.59 -15.09 -2.33
C ALA A 37 6.30 -13.92 -3.03
N GLY A 38 7.62 -13.80 -2.88
CA GLY A 38 8.43 -12.80 -3.58
C GLY A 38 8.66 -13.08 -5.07
N GLU A 39 8.47 -14.32 -5.55
CA GLU A 39 8.59 -14.64 -6.98
C GLU A 39 7.35 -14.22 -7.77
N LEU A 40 6.21 -14.04 -7.09
CA LEU A 40 4.95 -13.57 -7.67
C LEU A 40 4.78 -12.05 -7.57
N SER A 41 5.75 -11.36 -6.96
CA SER A 41 5.74 -9.90 -6.86
C SER A 41 5.89 -9.27 -8.25
N PRO A 42 5.00 -8.33 -8.63
CA PRO A 42 5.17 -7.57 -9.85
C PRO A 42 6.50 -6.83 -9.82
N SER A 43 7.26 -6.98 -10.90
CA SER A 43 8.49 -6.25 -11.18
C SER A 43 8.21 -5.22 -12.26
N ILE A 44 8.68 -4.00 -12.03
CA ILE A 44 8.49 -2.84 -12.90
C ILE A 44 9.86 -2.30 -13.28
N ASP A 45 10.14 -2.24 -14.57
CA ASP A 45 11.36 -1.63 -15.10
C ASP A 45 11.33 -0.12 -14.86
N ILE A 46 12.37 0.38 -14.22
CA ILE A 46 12.59 1.78 -13.86
C ILE A 46 13.88 2.34 -14.47
N ALA A 47 14.46 1.66 -15.47
CA ALA A 47 15.72 2.07 -16.11
C ALA A 47 15.67 3.51 -16.65
N ASP A 48 14.57 3.84 -17.33
CA ASP A 48 14.40 5.12 -18.02
C ASP A 48 13.70 6.18 -17.14
N LEU A 49 13.36 5.88 -15.88
CA LEU A 49 12.65 6.84 -15.03
C LEU A 49 13.60 7.92 -14.51
N GLU A 50 13.43 9.15 -14.96
CA GLU A 50 14.24 10.29 -14.53
C GLU A 50 13.71 10.94 -13.23
N PRO A 51 14.57 11.68 -12.48
CA PRO A 51 14.10 12.52 -11.39
C PRO A 51 13.04 13.52 -11.84
N GLY A 52 11.96 13.58 -11.07
CA GLY A 52 10.78 14.39 -11.35
C GLY A 52 9.75 13.69 -12.24
N GLU A 53 9.94 12.43 -12.64
CA GLU A 53 8.99 11.71 -13.49
C GLU A 53 8.13 10.70 -12.74
N ILE A 54 6.99 10.37 -13.34
CA ILE A 54 6.05 9.37 -12.84
C ILE A 54 5.84 8.28 -13.88
N LEU A 55 5.92 7.04 -13.41
CA LEU A 55 5.48 5.86 -14.14
C LEU A 55 4.24 5.29 -13.46
N THR A 56 3.26 4.84 -14.24
CA THR A 56 2.06 4.17 -13.71
C THR A 56 1.97 2.74 -14.23
N ARG A 57 1.47 1.84 -13.38
CA ARG A 57 1.24 0.44 -13.74
C ARG A 57 -0.06 -0.05 -13.15
N ASP A 58 -0.97 -0.47 -14.02
CA ASP A 58 -2.25 -1.05 -13.63
C ASP A 58 -2.10 -2.57 -13.45
N VAL A 59 -2.69 -3.09 -12.39
CA VAL A 59 -2.72 -4.51 -12.06
C VAL A 59 -4.17 -4.92 -11.80
N HIS A 60 -4.61 -5.92 -12.56
CA HIS A 60 -5.92 -6.52 -12.43
C HIS A 60 -5.87 -7.73 -11.49
N TYR A 61 -6.76 -7.78 -10.51
CA TYR A 61 -6.85 -8.88 -9.56
C TYR A 61 -8.21 -9.57 -9.68
N GLU A 62 -8.23 -10.86 -10.04
CA GLU A 62 -9.48 -11.60 -10.31
C GLU A 62 -10.54 -11.55 -9.18
N ARG A 63 -10.12 -11.37 -7.93
CA ARG A 63 -11.00 -11.37 -6.75
C ARG A 63 -10.85 -10.11 -5.88
N ALA A 64 -10.17 -9.09 -6.37
CA ALA A 64 -9.97 -7.84 -5.65
C ALA A 64 -10.25 -6.66 -6.58
N ARG A 65 -10.15 -5.44 -6.04
CA ARG A 65 -10.21 -4.24 -6.87
C ARG A 65 -8.95 -4.15 -7.71
N ASP A 66 -9.10 -3.63 -8.92
CA ASP A 66 -7.98 -3.24 -9.75
C ASP A 66 -7.22 -2.12 -9.06
N ILE A 67 -5.91 -2.14 -9.19
CA ILE A 67 -5.02 -1.18 -8.53
C ILE A 67 -4.13 -0.54 -9.59
N ARG A 68 -3.93 0.78 -9.50
CA ARG A 68 -2.86 1.49 -10.18
C ARG A 68 -1.75 1.78 -9.19
N TYR A 69 -0.56 1.30 -9.52
CA TYR A 69 0.67 1.73 -8.86
C TYR A 69 1.16 3.01 -9.52
N ILE A 70 1.46 4.01 -8.71
CA ILE A 70 2.06 5.27 -9.13
C ILE A 70 3.48 5.27 -8.58
N ILE A 71 4.47 5.19 -9.45
CA ILE A 71 5.90 5.21 -9.13
C ILE A 71 6.42 6.60 -9.45
N TYR A 72 6.75 7.36 -8.42
CA TYR A 72 7.35 8.68 -8.53
C TYR A 72 8.83 8.61 -8.15
N LYS A 73 9.72 9.06 -9.04
CA LYS A 73 11.11 9.31 -8.69
C LYS A 73 11.27 10.79 -8.39
N ASN A 74 11.46 11.13 -7.11
CA ASN A 74 11.54 12.52 -6.71
C ASN A 74 12.82 13.20 -7.25
N TYR A 75 12.91 14.53 -7.08
CA TYR A 75 14.08 15.31 -7.51
C TYR A 75 15.36 14.97 -6.73
N GLU A 76 15.23 14.32 -5.57
CA GLU A 76 16.34 13.79 -4.77
C GLU A 76 16.74 12.36 -5.19
N SER A 77 16.14 11.84 -6.27
CA SER A 77 16.34 10.49 -6.81
C SER A 77 15.86 9.34 -5.92
N GLU A 78 14.97 9.62 -4.97
CA GLU A 78 14.29 8.60 -4.18
C GLU A 78 12.99 8.16 -4.86
N PHE A 79 12.64 6.88 -4.68
CA PHE A 79 11.40 6.33 -5.21
C PHE A 79 10.31 6.37 -4.15
N ILE A 80 9.14 6.86 -4.56
CA ILE A 80 7.91 6.86 -3.77
C ILE A 80 6.87 6.11 -4.58
N VAL A 81 6.24 5.11 -3.97
CA VAL A 81 5.26 4.26 -4.65
C VAL A 81 3.93 4.32 -3.90
N PHE A 82 2.87 4.62 -4.62
CA PHE A 82 1.52 4.62 -4.09
C PHE A 82 0.64 3.59 -4.80
N SER A 83 -0.32 3.02 -4.08
CA SER A 83 -1.45 2.26 -4.64
C SER A 83 -2.71 3.10 -4.61
N VAL A 84 -3.44 3.13 -5.73
CA VAL A 84 -4.79 3.70 -5.79
C VAL A 84 -5.76 2.71 -6.43
N PRO A 85 -7.00 2.58 -5.90
CA PRO A 85 -8.00 1.71 -6.47
C PRO A 85 -8.49 2.25 -7.82
N LEU A 86 -8.81 1.32 -8.71
CA LEU A 86 -9.41 1.61 -10.00
C LEU A 86 -10.85 1.11 -10.07
N ARG A 87 -11.68 1.85 -10.79
CA ARG A 87 -13.00 1.43 -11.27
C ARG A 87 -13.11 1.82 -12.74
N ASP A 88 -13.41 0.85 -13.59
CA ASP A 88 -13.49 1.04 -15.05
C ASP A 88 -12.24 1.71 -15.67
N GLY A 89 -11.06 1.37 -15.14
CA GLY A 89 -9.76 1.91 -15.57
C GLY A 89 -9.44 3.34 -15.09
N MET A 90 -10.33 3.95 -14.31
CA MET A 90 -10.19 5.28 -13.71
C MET A 90 -9.91 5.17 -12.22
N VAL A 91 -9.25 6.16 -11.62
CA VAL A 91 -9.00 6.17 -10.17
C VAL A 91 -10.33 6.35 -9.44
N ASP A 92 -10.69 5.40 -8.58
CA ASP A 92 -11.88 5.50 -7.71
C ASP A 92 -11.51 6.39 -6.52
N MET A 93 -11.86 7.68 -6.59
CA MET A 93 -11.47 8.65 -5.58
C MET A 93 -12.14 8.32 -4.24
N PRO A 94 -11.45 8.48 -3.11
CA PRO A 94 -12.06 8.21 -1.81
C PRO A 94 -13.12 9.26 -1.46
N ASP A 95 -14.24 8.81 -0.90
CA ASP A 95 -15.12 9.73 -0.15
C ASP A 95 -14.42 10.25 1.11
N LEU A 96 -13.84 9.31 1.87
CA LEU A 96 -13.09 9.54 3.11
C LEU A 96 -11.96 8.53 3.31
N LYS A 97 -12.16 7.31 2.81
CA LYS A 97 -11.27 6.16 2.95
C LYS A 97 -11.11 5.55 1.57
N TRP A 98 -9.90 5.10 1.22
CA TRP A 98 -9.62 4.52 -0.11
C TRP A 98 -10.44 3.25 -0.41
N TRP A 99 -10.92 2.54 0.61
CA TRP A 99 -11.81 1.41 0.42
C TRP A 99 -13.27 1.81 0.17
N ARG A 100 -13.67 3.07 0.41
CA ARG A 100 -15.03 3.57 0.14
C ARG A 100 -15.11 4.18 -1.25
N TRP A 101 -16.06 3.71 -2.05
CA TRP A 101 -16.31 4.20 -3.40
C TRP A 101 -16.65 5.68 -3.41
N GLY A 102 -16.07 6.40 -4.35
CA GLY A 102 -16.41 7.79 -4.63
C GLY A 102 -16.52 8.03 -6.14
N PRO A 103 -16.36 9.29 -6.58
CA PRO A 103 -16.36 9.62 -7.99
C PRO A 103 -15.10 9.08 -8.67
N GLU A 104 -15.24 8.68 -9.93
CA GLU A 104 -14.10 8.31 -10.76
C GLU A 104 -13.30 9.54 -11.19
N CYS A 105 -11.98 9.37 -11.30
CA CYS A 105 -11.07 10.33 -11.87
C CYS A 105 -10.20 9.69 -12.95
N ARG A 106 -10.36 10.15 -14.18
CA ARG A 106 -9.56 9.78 -15.33
C ARG A 106 -8.18 10.42 -15.28
N ASN A 107 -8.11 11.71 -14.95
CA ASN A 107 -6.85 12.47 -14.85
C ASN A 107 -6.46 12.70 -13.39
N PHE A 108 -6.08 11.64 -12.69
CA PHE A 108 -5.52 11.72 -11.34
C PHE A 108 -3.98 11.76 -11.38
N GLY A 109 -3.39 12.72 -10.68
CA GLY A 109 -1.93 12.87 -10.62
C GLY A 109 -1.52 14.25 -10.10
N PRO A 110 -0.22 14.54 -10.02
CA PRO A 110 0.25 15.88 -9.71
C PRO A 110 0.18 16.77 -10.95
N THR A 111 0.44 18.07 -10.76
CA THR A 111 0.59 18.97 -11.90
C THR A 111 1.88 18.64 -12.64
N MET A 112 1.77 18.35 -13.94
CA MET A 112 2.91 18.03 -14.82
C MET A 112 3.26 19.23 -15.71
N LYS A 113 4.55 19.46 -15.94
CA LYS A 113 5.08 20.43 -16.92
C LYS A 113 6.26 19.81 -17.66
N ASN A 114 6.18 19.74 -18.98
CA ASN A 114 7.21 19.14 -19.84
C ASN A 114 7.60 17.72 -19.42
N GLY A 115 6.61 16.88 -19.09
CA GLY A 115 6.85 15.49 -18.65
C GLY A 115 7.29 15.33 -17.19
N LYS A 116 7.58 16.43 -16.47
CA LYS A 116 8.04 16.39 -15.07
C LYS A 116 7.01 16.94 -14.10
N VAL A 117 6.99 16.39 -12.90
CA VAL A 117 6.21 16.85 -11.75
C VAL A 117 6.65 18.26 -11.38
N VAL A 118 5.72 19.20 -11.31
CA VAL A 118 6.03 20.54 -10.81
C VAL A 118 6.37 20.44 -9.31
N PRO A 119 7.52 20.98 -8.85
CA PRO A 119 7.87 20.96 -7.42
C PRO A 119 6.75 21.56 -6.56
N GLN A 120 6.48 20.95 -5.40
CA GLN A 120 5.41 21.36 -4.48
C GLN A 120 3.99 21.29 -5.06
N SER A 121 3.79 20.66 -6.22
CA SER A 121 2.44 20.36 -6.70
C SER A 121 1.77 19.29 -5.85
N GLN A 122 0.49 19.05 -6.13
CA GLN A 122 -0.36 18.18 -5.33
C GLN A 122 -0.97 17.12 -6.23
N PHE A 123 -1.03 15.89 -5.74
CA PHE A 123 -1.91 14.87 -6.31
C PHE A 123 -3.36 15.30 -6.11
N LYS A 124 -4.12 15.32 -7.19
CA LYS A 124 -5.55 15.61 -7.18
C LYS A 124 -6.20 15.06 -8.44
N CYS A 125 -7.52 15.10 -8.46
CA CYS A 125 -8.25 14.93 -9.69
C CYS A 125 -8.22 16.22 -10.52
N HIS A 126 -7.84 16.12 -11.80
CA HIS A 126 -7.85 17.23 -12.76
C HIS A 126 -9.05 17.18 -13.71
N ASP A 127 -9.95 16.21 -13.54
CA ASP A 127 -11.23 16.21 -14.23
C ASP A 127 -12.13 17.35 -13.70
N HIS A 128 -13.26 17.58 -14.38
CA HIS A 128 -14.24 18.65 -14.13
C HIS A 128 -14.41 19.07 -12.66
N GLU A 129 -14.83 20.33 -12.43
CA GLU A 129 -15.02 20.89 -11.09
C GLU A 129 -15.86 19.97 -10.18
N LEU A 130 -15.16 19.17 -9.37
CA LEU A 130 -15.71 18.50 -8.21
C LEU A 130 -16.30 19.58 -7.30
N ASN A 131 -17.38 19.25 -6.58
CA ASN A 131 -17.94 20.20 -5.62
C ASN A 131 -16.83 20.73 -4.68
N THR A 132 -16.94 21.99 -4.25
CA THR A 132 -15.82 22.68 -3.59
C THR A 132 -15.35 22.02 -2.30
N TRP A 133 -16.19 21.19 -1.66
CA TRP A 133 -15.78 20.42 -0.48
C TRP A 133 -14.95 19.20 -0.87
N PHE A 134 -15.46 18.36 -1.77
CA PHE A 134 -14.78 17.13 -2.21
C PHE A 134 -13.43 17.45 -2.85
N ALA A 135 -13.38 18.51 -3.66
CA ALA A 135 -12.15 19.01 -4.27
C ALA A 135 -11.10 19.48 -3.24
N LYS A 136 -11.50 19.90 -2.04
CA LYS A 136 -10.58 20.31 -0.96
C LYS A 136 -10.11 19.12 -0.13
N GLU A 137 -10.98 18.15 0.09
CA GLU A 137 -10.63 16.95 0.86
C GLU A 137 -9.78 15.95 0.05
N ASN A 138 -9.91 15.94 -1.28
CA ASN A 138 -9.21 15.01 -2.16
C ASN A 138 -7.99 15.66 -2.83
N VAL A 139 -7.07 16.12 -1.98
CA VAL A 139 -5.78 16.70 -2.39
C VAL A 139 -4.70 16.14 -1.48
N TRP A 140 -3.60 15.70 -2.07
CA TRP A 140 -2.44 15.16 -1.35
C TRP A 140 -1.16 15.85 -1.79
N ASP A 141 -0.20 15.98 -0.88
CA ASP A 141 1.15 16.39 -1.26
C ASP A 141 1.89 15.27 -2.05
N LEU A 142 3.11 15.55 -2.50
CA LEU A 142 3.91 14.57 -3.25
C LEU A 142 4.38 13.38 -2.42
N ASP A 143 4.25 13.46 -1.09
CA ASP A 143 4.50 12.41 -0.13
C ASP A 143 3.23 11.58 0.18
N GLY A 144 2.11 11.92 -0.45
CA GLY A 144 0.84 11.24 -0.30
C GLY A 144 0.12 11.61 1.00
N ASN A 145 0.56 12.62 1.75
CA ASN A 145 -0.18 13.09 2.91
C ASN A 145 -1.39 13.90 2.43
N ASN A 146 -2.56 13.61 2.98
CA ASN A 146 -3.77 14.34 2.66
C ASN A 146 -3.69 15.77 3.22
N LEU A 147 -4.05 16.74 2.39
CA LEU A 147 -4.09 18.16 2.75
C LEU A 147 -5.50 18.61 3.18
N GLY A 148 -6.48 17.72 3.04
CA GLY A 148 -7.81 17.85 3.59
C GLY A 148 -7.84 17.55 5.09
N LYS A 149 -9.05 17.46 5.65
CA LYS A 149 -9.27 17.25 7.08
C LYS A 149 -9.72 15.82 7.38
N TYR A 150 -10.45 15.19 6.47
CA TYR A 150 -11.16 13.94 6.75
C TYR A 150 -10.71 12.76 5.90
N THR A 151 -10.21 13.02 4.69
CA THR A 151 -9.77 11.97 3.76
C THR A 151 -8.43 11.39 4.19
N GLU A 152 -8.25 10.08 4.00
CA GLU A 152 -7.00 9.38 4.28
C GLU A 152 -5.84 9.79 3.36
N ASP A 153 -4.63 9.67 3.89
CA ASP A 153 -3.39 9.69 3.12
C ASP A 153 -3.40 8.61 2.02
N MET A 154 -2.61 8.81 0.97
CA MET A 154 -2.38 7.80 -0.05
C MET A 154 -1.67 6.58 0.55
N GLU A 155 -2.07 5.39 0.12
CA GLU A 155 -1.45 4.15 0.58
C GLU A 155 -0.04 4.02 -0.02
N ARG A 156 0.99 4.05 0.86
CA ARG A 156 2.38 3.82 0.46
C ARG A 156 2.65 2.33 0.33
N VAL A 157 3.19 1.94 -0.81
CA VAL A 157 3.52 0.56 -1.13
C VAL A 157 4.97 0.29 -0.78
N LYS A 158 5.22 -0.83 -0.09
CA LYS A 158 6.58 -1.31 0.17
C LYS A 158 7.16 -1.93 -1.10
N PHE A 159 8.42 -1.66 -1.35
CA PHE A 159 9.13 -2.18 -2.51
C PHE A 159 10.60 -2.45 -2.17
N SER A 160 11.27 -3.15 -3.08
CA SER A 160 12.73 -3.25 -3.13
C SER A 160 13.21 -2.96 -4.55
N ILE A 161 14.48 -2.59 -4.68
CA ILE A 161 15.13 -2.33 -5.96
C ILE A 161 16.21 -3.38 -6.18
N LYS A 162 16.21 -4.01 -7.35
CA LYS A 162 17.24 -4.97 -7.76
C LYS A 162 17.69 -4.63 -9.18
N GLY A 163 18.82 -3.95 -9.31
CA GLY A 163 19.27 -3.43 -10.61
C GLY A 163 18.33 -2.29 -11.07
N PHE A 164 17.72 -2.46 -12.24
CA PHE A 164 16.73 -1.52 -12.80
C PHE A 164 15.28 -1.95 -12.56
N ASP A 165 15.06 -2.96 -11.72
CA ASP A 165 13.72 -3.45 -11.41
C ASP A 165 13.28 -2.96 -10.04
N LEU A 166 12.09 -2.36 -9.99
CA LEU A 166 11.33 -2.10 -8.77
C LEU A 166 10.37 -3.27 -8.52
N ILE A 167 10.56 -3.96 -7.40
CA ILE A 167 9.78 -5.15 -7.02
C ILE A 167 8.78 -4.75 -5.94
N LEU A 168 7.49 -4.91 -6.23
CA LEU A 168 6.41 -4.54 -5.30
C LEU A 168 6.14 -5.65 -4.28
N HIS A 169 6.01 -5.29 -2.99
CA HIS A 169 5.80 -6.26 -1.93
C HIS A 169 4.31 -6.28 -1.55
N MET A 170 3.56 -7.24 -2.09
CA MET A 170 2.09 -7.28 -2.00
C MET A 170 1.52 -7.92 -0.72
N TYR A 171 2.38 -8.49 0.15
CA TYR A 171 1.94 -9.23 1.35
C TYR A 171 2.74 -8.79 2.57
N TYR A 172 2.08 -8.13 3.52
CA TYR A 172 2.55 -7.92 4.88
C TYR A 172 1.41 -8.05 5.88
#